data_AF-A0A848SUS7-F1
#
_entry.id   AF-A0A848SUS7-F1
#
_cell.length_a   1.000
_cell.length_b   1.000
_cell.length_c   1.000
_cell.angle_alpha   90.00
_cell.angle_beta   90.00
_cell.angle_gamma   90.00
#
_symmetry.space_group_name_H-M   'P 1'
#
loop_
_entity.id
_entity.type
_entity.pdbx_description
1 polymer ?
#
loop_
_entity_poly.entity_id
_entity_poly.type
_entity_poly.pdbx_seq_one_letter_code
_entity_poly.pdbx_strand_id
1 'polypeptide(L)'
;MDQQLTISWRRAVRIASTQDANYRGPFEGESWSSVLRRSQQAWNRYRNAHCLSESYRMRGGNSGGNLEASCRIRLARERIDELEVVFEGMR
;
A
#
# COMPACT_ATOMS: atom_id res chain seq x y z
N MET A 1 11.75 1.46 -7.40
CA MET A 1 11.05 1.12 -6.14
C MET A 1 9.53 1.01 -6.31
N ASP A 2 8.87 1.98 -6.97
CA ASP A 2 7.42 1.86 -7.30
C ASP A 2 7.06 0.54 -8.00
N GLN A 3 7.99 -0.02 -8.76
CA GLN A 3 7.84 -1.35 -9.39
C GLN A 3 7.68 -2.48 -8.37
N GLN A 4 8.48 -2.52 -7.29
CA GLN A 4 8.38 -3.60 -6.29
C GLN A 4 7.08 -3.50 -5.52
N LEU A 5 6.68 -2.30 -5.10
CA LEU A 5 5.38 -2.08 -4.47
C LEU A 5 4.23 -2.51 -5.41
N THR A 6 4.32 -2.22 -6.70
CA THR A 6 3.33 -2.66 -7.69
C THR A 6 3.27 -4.20 -7.80
N ILE A 7 4.42 -4.87 -7.75
CA ILE A 7 4.50 -6.33 -7.78
C ILE A 7 3.85 -6.93 -6.52
N SER A 8 4.26 -6.49 -5.32
CA SER A 8 3.69 -6.98 -4.05
C SER A 8 2.19 -6.68 -3.97
N TRP A 9 1.75 -5.50 -4.41
CA TRP A 9 0.33 -5.15 -4.52
C TRP A 9 -0.46 -6.08 -5.46
N ARG A 10 0.05 -6.40 -6.64
CA ARG A 10 -0.64 -7.29 -7.58
C ARG A 10 -0.75 -8.70 -7.04
N ARG A 11 0.29 -9.19 -6.36
CA ARG A 11 0.29 -10.48 -5.68
C ARG A 11 -0.77 -10.50 -4.57
N ALA A 12 -0.80 -9.44 -3.76
CA ALA A 12 -1.73 -9.26 -2.66
C ALA A 12 -3.20 -9.37 -3.09
N VAL A 13 -3.56 -8.59 -4.11
CA VAL A 13 -4.90 -8.59 -4.69
C VAL A 13 -5.27 -9.96 -5.25
N ARG A 14 -4.33 -10.64 -5.92
CA ARG A 14 -4.59 -11.97 -6.49
C ARG A 14 -4.97 -12.97 -5.40
N ILE A 15 -4.21 -13.02 -4.30
CA ILE A 15 -4.48 -13.92 -3.18
C ILE A 15 -5.85 -13.62 -2.57
N ALA A 16 -6.12 -12.34 -2.29
CA ALA A 16 -7.40 -11.93 -1.73
C ALA A 16 -8.58 -12.28 -2.64
N SER A 17 -8.45 -12.04 -3.94
CA SER A 17 -9.48 -12.38 -4.92
C SER A 17 -9.68 -13.88 -5.08
N THR A 18 -8.63 -14.71 -4.97
CA THR A 18 -8.75 -16.17 -4.97
C THR A 18 -9.51 -16.66 -3.72
N GLN A 19 -9.22 -16.11 -2.55
CA GLN A 19 -9.96 -16.43 -1.32
C GLN A 19 -11.44 -16.04 -1.44
N ASP A 20 -11.72 -14.82 -1.90
CA ASP A 20 -13.09 -14.35 -2.12
C ASP A 20 -13.88 -15.30 -3.07
N ALA A 21 -13.25 -15.81 -4.14
CA ALA A 21 -13.89 -16.71 -5.10
C ALA A 21 -14.14 -18.14 -4.54
N ASN A 22 -13.30 -18.58 -3.61
CA ASN A 22 -13.39 -19.89 -2.98
C ASN A 22 -14.33 -19.91 -1.77
N TYR A 23 -14.73 -18.74 -1.27
CA TYR A 23 -15.66 -18.65 -0.15
C TYR A 23 -17.04 -19.21 -0.55
N ARG A 24 -17.59 -20.08 0.30
CA ARG A 24 -18.88 -20.79 0.07
C ARG A 24 -19.91 -20.54 1.18
N GLY A 25 -19.58 -19.71 2.18
CA GLY A 25 -20.47 -19.38 3.30
C GLY A 25 -21.43 -18.23 2.97
N PRO A 26 -22.39 -17.93 3.87
CA PRO A 26 -23.17 -16.70 3.78
C PRO A 26 -22.22 -15.51 3.97
N PHE A 27 -22.13 -14.67 2.94
CA PHE A 27 -21.27 -13.50 2.97
C PHE A 27 -22.02 -12.30 3.56
N GLU A 28 -21.61 -11.84 4.73
CA GLU A 28 -22.06 -10.56 5.29
C GLU A 28 -20.90 -9.56 5.23
N GLY A 29 -21.05 -8.47 4.45
CA GLY A 29 -20.09 -7.36 4.40
C GLY A 29 -19.36 -7.17 3.07
N GLU A 30 -18.14 -6.63 3.12
CA GLU A 30 -17.27 -6.38 1.95
C GLU A 30 -16.25 -7.51 1.76
N SER A 31 -16.03 -7.94 0.52
CA SER A 31 -15.01 -8.95 0.18
C SER A 31 -13.61 -8.52 0.61
N TRP A 32 -12.73 -9.47 0.91
CA TRP A 32 -11.39 -9.12 1.37
C TRP A 32 -10.63 -8.33 0.31
N SER A 33 -10.75 -8.71 -0.97
CA SER A 33 -10.13 -7.95 -2.05
C SER A 33 -10.71 -6.53 -2.21
N SER A 34 -11.99 -6.30 -1.87
CA SER A 34 -12.58 -4.95 -1.81
C SER A 34 -11.92 -4.11 -0.71
N VAL A 35 -11.89 -4.64 0.52
CA VAL A 35 -11.29 -3.95 1.67
C VAL A 35 -9.80 -3.67 1.44
N LEU A 36 -9.07 -4.61 0.86
CA LEU A 36 -7.65 -4.47 0.55
C LEU A 36 -7.40 -3.36 -0.49
N ARG A 37 -8.24 -3.24 -1.53
CA ARG A 37 -8.19 -2.13 -2.50
C ARG A 37 -8.47 -0.79 -1.86
N ARG A 38 -9.47 -0.72 -0.99
CA ARG A 38 -9.81 0.50 -0.24
C ARG A 38 -8.67 0.91 0.69
N SER A 39 -8.05 -0.05 1.39
CA SER A 39 -6.84 0.17 2.21
C SER A 39 -5.70 0.75 1.38
N GLN A 40 -5.38 0.16 0.23
CA GLN A 40 -4.30 0.67 -0.62
C GLN A 40 -4.58 2.09 -1.15
N GLN A 41 -5.83 2.39 -1.49
CA GLN A 41 -6.21 3.75 -1.92
C GLN A 41 -6.03 4.77 -0.79
N ALA A 42 -6.47 4.43 0.43
CA ALA A 42 -6.28 5.29 1.59
C ALA A 42 -4.79 5.50 1.90
N TRP A 43 -3.98 4.43 1.83
CA TRP A 43 -2.53 4.50 2.02
C TRP A 43 -1.86 5.42 0.98
N ASN A 44 -2.26 5.35 -0.29
CA ASN A 44 -1.71 6.25 -1.32
C ASN A 44 -1.97 7.73 -0.98
N ARG A 45 -3.17 8.05 -0.47
CA ARG A 45 -3.53 9.41 -0.04
C ARG A 45 -2.69 9.83 1.17
N TYR A 46 -2.57 8.96 2.17
CA TYR A 46 -1.71 9.17 3.34
C TYR A 46 -0.26 9.44 2.93
N ARG A 47 0.35 8.55 2.15
CA ARG A 47 1.75 8.68 1.68
C ARG A 47 2.00 10.03 1.04
N ASN A 48 1.12 10.43 0.12
CA ASN A 48 1.27 11.67 -0.62
C ASN A 48 1.18 12.89 0.31
N ALA A 49 0.16 12.94 1.18
CA ALA A 49 -0.02 14.05 2.11
C ALA A 49 1.10 14.12 3.18
N HIS A 50 1.49 12.97 3.72
CA HIS A 50 2.52 12.85 4.73
C HIS A 50 3.89 13.27 4.20
N CYS A 51 4.33 12.72 3.06
CA CYS A 51 5.63 13.08 2.50
C CYS A 51 5.72 14.54 2.06
N LEU A 52 4.59 15.11 1.62
CA LEU A 52 4.49 16.53 1.32
C LEU A 52 4.54 17.40 2.58
N SER A 53 4.01 16.92 3.69
CA SER A 53 4.08 17.58 5.00
C SER A 53 5.51 17.53 5.57
N GLU A 54 6.19 16.39 5.44
CA GLU A 54 7.58 16.23 5.91
C GLU A 54 8.54 17.18 5.16
N SER A 55 8.35 17.35 3.84
CA SER A 55 9.19 18.25 3.03
C SER A 55 8.77 19.72 3.10
N TYR A 56 7.69 20.06 3.81
CA TYR A 56 7.00 21.35 3.68
C TYR A 56 7.90 22.55 3.98
N ARG A 57 8.73 22.47 5.03
CA ARG A 57 9.65 23.54 5.43
C ARG A 57 10.78 23.81 4.43
N MET A 58 10.99 22.90 3.48
CA MET A 58 12.07 22.96 2.49
C MET A 58 11.51 23.05 1.05
N ARG A 59 10.23 23.40 0.90
CA ARG A 59 9.58 23.57 -0.40
C ARG A 59 10.27 24.64 -1.25
N GLY A 60 10.27 24.42 -2.57
CA GLY A 60 10.80 25.35 -3.56
C GLY A 60 12.26 25.15 -3.95
N GLY A 61 13.00 24.25 -3.27
CA GLY A 61 14.37 23.88 -3.63
C GLY A 61 14.56 22.37 -3.78
N ASN A 62 15.68 21.95 -4.40
CA ASN A 62 16.02 20.53 -4.61
C ASN A 62 16.02 19.71 -3.31
N SER A 63 16.40 20.31 -2.19
CA SER A 63 16.41 19.64 -0.88
C SER A 63 15.01 19.21 -0.43
N GLY A 64 13.96 19.99 -0.72
CA GLY A 64 12.57 19.59 -0.44
C GLY A 64 12.12 18.41 -1.30
N GLY A 65 12.49 18.41 -2.60
CA GLY A 65 12.22 17.29 -3.50
C GLY A 65 12.89 15.98 -3.08
N ASN A 66 14.15 16.06 -2.63
CA ASN A 66 14.88 14.90 -2.13
C ASN A 66 14.24 14.31 -0.86
N LEU A 67 13.84 15.16 0.10
CA LEU A 67 13.17 14.70 1.32
C LEU A 67 11.84 14.01 1.02
N GLU A 68 11.02 14.59 0.14
CA GLU A 68 9.76 13.97 -0.25
C GLU A 68 9.97 12.61 -0.93
N ALA A 69 10.97 12.51 -1.81
CA ALA A 69 11.33 11.25 -2.47
C ALA A 69 11.81 10.20 -1.46
N SER A 70 12.67 10.57 -0.52
CA SER A 70 13.15 9.68 0.55
C SER A 70 12.00 9.19 1.44
N CYS A 71 11.05 10.05 1.80
CA CYS A 71 9.85 9.65 2.54
C CYS A 71 9.02 8.63 1.77
N ARG A 72 8.75 8.89 0.48
CA ARG A 72 8.00 7.96 -0.37
C ARG A 72 8.71 6.62 -0.45
N ILE A 73 10.05 6.63 -0.45
CA ILE A 73 10.87 5.42 -0.45
C ILE A 73 10.70 4.59 0.81
N ARG A 74 10.84 5.24 1.96
CA ARG A 74 10.65 4.61 3.27
C ARG A 74 9.26 3.99 3.39
N LEU A 75 8.20 4.76 3.15
CA LEU A 75 6.84 4.28 3.26
C LEU A 75 6.51 3.13 2.29
N ALA A 76 7.06 3.15 1.08
CA ALA A 76 6.83 2.04 0.13
C ALA A 76 7.45 0.73 0.60
N ARG A 77 8.61 0.75 1.29
CA ARG A 77 9.22 -0.44 1.89
C ARG A 77 8.34 -0.97 3.02
N GLU A 78 7.93 -0.11 3.95
CA GLU A 78 7.02 -0.47 5.04
C GLU A 78 5.72 -1.10 4.50
N ARG A 79 5.16 -0.54 3.43
CA ARG A 79 3.95 -1.09 2.80
C ARG A 79 4.18 -2.42 2.10
N ILE A 80 5.35 -2.65 1.50
CA ILE A 80 5.70 -3.96 0.95
C ILE A 80 5.71 -4.99 2.09
N ASP A 81 6.35 -4.67 3.22
CA ASP A 81 6.44 -5.55 4.37
C ASP A 81 5.05 -5.85 4.95
N GLU A 82 4.19 -4.83 5.10
CA GLU A 82 2.78 -5.01 5.53
C GLU A 82 2.01 -5.95 4.60
N LEU A 83 2.17 -5.78 3.27
CA LEU A 83 1.53 -6.65 2.31
C LEU A 83 2.09 -8.07 2.45
N GLU A 84 3.40 -8.26 2.51
CA GLU A 84 4.03 -9.58 2.59
C GLU A 84 3.66 -10.33 3.87
N VAL A 85 3.68 -9.68 5.04
CA VAL A 85 3.27 -10.28 6.33
C VAL A 85 1.82 -10.76 6.29
N VAL A 86 0.92 -9.97 5.70
CA VAL A 86 -0.48 -10.38 5.53
C VAL A 86 -0.57 -11.68 4.73
N PHE A 87 0.29 -11.91 3.72
CA PHE A 87 0.22 -13.14 2.90
C PHE A 87 1.08 -14.30 3.39
N GLU A 88 2.12 -14.06 4.20
CA GLU A 88 2.95 -15.13 4.76
C GLU A 88 2.23 -15.90 5.88
N GLY A 89 1.38 -15.24 6.65
CA GLY A 89 0.53 -15.90 7.66
C GLY A 89 -0.63 -16.73 7.09
N MET A 90 -0.77 -16.82 5.77
CA MET A 90 -1.87 -17.51 5.07
C MET A 90 -1.41 -18.66 4.16
N ARG A 91 -0.15 -19.09 4.28
CA ARG A 91 0.35 -20.32 3.64
C ARG A 91 0.03 -21.55 4.48
#